data_AF-A0A2H1I3K4-F1
#
_entry.id   AF-A0A2H1I3K4-F1
#
_cell.length_a   1.000
_cell.length_b   1.000
_cell.length_c   1.000
_cell.angle_alpha   90.00
_cell.angle_beta   90.00
_cell.angle_gamma   90.00
#
_symmetry.space_group_name_H-M   'P 1'
#
loop_
_entity.id
_entity.type
_entity.pdbx_description
1 polymer ?
#
loop_
_entity_poly.entity_id
_entity_poly.type
_entity_poly.pdbx_seq_one_letter_code
_entity_poly.pdbx_strand_id
1 'polypeptide(L)'
;MMTTLSEPEDFTTSEGLRALLVRLHEAGPAAWRLDPVAADLMEHAAAKYTPLARKHGLDPWEAASAAFDVMRTRSARTAKDPWGVITHAVRITCIAEERAQGLLCSVHQARRPHVSAFHDPERISDRENPLTDYHEAFHITDPDPTEDPADHDEDDQRREYDTFTTATRLVEDAIAFVTMMKWPPALARAAVEHVCQELARAGTRRTAYEALRRDKHAQALLDIEADSWSILLKALLGHPHPAYAATSTGRGILHRLLIGETLRALLRDEDLVLTLSLAAPRRGGYR
;
A
#
# COMPACT_ATOMS: atom_id res chain seq x y z
N MET A 1 51.14 -14.35 -41.50
CA MET A 1 50.13 -14.10 -40.46
C MET A 1 50.82 -13.43 -39.30
N MET A 2 50.66 -12.11 -39.15
CA MET A 2 51.23 -11.37 -38.02
C MET A 2 50.34 -11.61 -36.80
N THR A 3 50.85 -12.40 -35.86
CA THR A 3 50.31 -12.49 -34.50
C THR A 3 50.63 -11.16 -33.82
N THR A 4 49.68 -10.22 -33.81
CA THR A 4 49.76 -9.04 -32.96
C THR A 4 49.65 -9.51 -31.52
N LEU A 5 50.80 -9.65 -30.85
CA LEU A 5 50.87 -9.72 -29.40
C LEU A 5 50.30 -8.40 -28.88
N SER A 6 49.00 -8.39 -28.59
CA SER A 6 48.36 -7.31 -27.87
C SER A 6 49.07 -7.19 -26.53
N GLU A 7 49.64 -6.02 -26.25
CA GLU A 7 50.05 -5.67 -24.90
C GLU A 7 48.90 -5.99 -23.93
N PRO A 8 49.20 -6.42 -22.69
CA PRO A 8 48.16 -6.64 -21.70
C PRO A 8 47.33 -5.35 -21.57
N GLU A 9 46.04 -5.44 -21.87
CA GLU A 9 45.12 -4.31 -21.83
C GLU A 9 45.14 -3.71 -20.42
N ASP A 10 45.78 -2.55 -20.24
CA ASP A 10 45.85 -1.90 -18.94
C ASP A 10 44.52 -1.22 -18.60
N PHE A 11 43.62 -2.01 -18.01
CA PHE A 11 42.29 -1.57 -17.58
C PHE A 11 42.32 -0.53 -16.46
N THR A 12 43.49 -0.24 -15.86
CA THR A 12 43.60 0.87 -14.89
C THR A 12 43.51 2.23 -15.58
N THR A 13 43.82 2.29 -16.87
CA THR A 13 43.69 3.49 -17.70
C THR A 13 42.30 3.58 -18.35
N SER A 14 41.86 4.79 -18.66
CA SER A 14 40.58 5.05 -19.33
C SER A 14 40.53 4.49 -20.76
N GLU A 15 41.65 4.46 -21.48
CA GLU A 15 41.72 3.87 -22.83
C GLU A 15 41.76 2.35 -22.81
N GLY A 16 42.57 1.76 -21.92
CA GLY A 16 42.65 0.30 -21.77
C GLY A 16 41.34 -0.29 -21.25
N LEU A 17 40.68 0.36 -20.29
CA LEU A 17 39.35 -0.07 -19.85
C LEU A 17 38.34 -0.03 -21.01
N ARG A 18 38.37 1.01 -21.84
CA ARG A 18 37.47 1.10 -22.99
C ARG A 18 37.69 -0.06 -23.96
N ALA A 19 38.94 -0.33 -24.32
CA ALA A 19 39.30 -1.42 -25.22
C ALA A 19 38.78 -2.76 -24.68
N LEU A 20 39.04 -3.04 -23.39
CA LEU A 20 38.55 -4.23 -22.71
C LEU A 20 37.01 -4.34 -22.74
N LEU A 21 36.28 -3.27 -22.41
CA LEU A 21 34.82 -3.29 -22.42
C LEU A 21 34.22 -3.50 -23.83
N VAL A 22 34.87 -2.97 -24.87
CA VAL A 22 34.47 -3.22 -26.28
C VAL A 22 34.71 -4.68 -26.64
N ARG A 23 35.90 -5.21 -26.33
CA ARG A 23 36.26 -6.61 -26.58
C ARG A 23 35.31 -7.59 -25.88
N LEU A 24 35.02 -7.35 -24.60
CA LEU A 24 34.06 -8.16 -23.82
C LEU A 24 32.63 -8.08 -24.37
N HIS A 25 32.25 -6.92 -24.92
CA HIS A 25 30.93 -6.76 -25.54
C HIS A 25 30.81 -7.52 -26.86
N GLU A 26 31.84 -7.48 -27.71
CA GLU A 26 31.90 -8.18 -28.99
C GLU A 26 32.00 -9.70 -28.82
N ALA A 27 32.74 -10.17 -27.82
CA ALA A 27 32.85 -11.59 -27.47
C ALA A 27 31.57 -12.16 -26.82
N GLY A 28 30.63 -11.30 -26.43
CA GLY A 28 29.32 -11.67 -25.90
C GLY A 28 29.29 -11.96 -24.39
N PRO A 29 28.10 -12.28 -23.83
CA PRO A 29 27.90 -12.34 -22.38
C PRO A 29 28.75 -13.37 -21.63
N ALA A 30 29.16 -14.45 -22.30
CA ALA A 30 30.00 -15.49 -21.71
C ALA A 30 31.44 -15.02 -21.45
N ALA A 31 31.90 -13.98 -22.16
CA ALA A 31 33.26 -13.46 -22.04
C ALA A 31 33.57 -13.00 -20.61
N TRP A 32 32.61 -12.34 -19.94
CA TRP A 32 32.76 -11.91 -18.55
C TRP A 32 33.03 -13.04 -17.55
N ARG A 33 32.65 -14.29 -17.89
CA ARG A 33 32.87 -15.47 -17.03
C ARG A 33 34.18 -16.18 -17.32
N LEU A 34 34.60 -16.19 -18.59
CA LEU A 34 35.71 -17.00 -19.08
C LEU A 34 37.01 -16.21 -19.20
N ASP A 35 36.93 -14.89 -19.29
CA ASP A 35 38.09 -14.03 -19.49
C ASP A 35 38.80 -13.74 -18.17
N PRO A 36 40.08 -14.11 -18.01
CA PRO A 36 40.84 -13.84 -16.79
C PRO A 36 41.01 -12.32 -16.54
N VAL A 37 41.12 -11.51 -17.58
CA VAL A 37 41.25 -10.04 -17.44
C VAL A 37 39.96 -9.43 -16.93
N ALA A 38 38.81 -10.01 -17.27
CA ALA A 38 37.53 -9.59 -16.69
C ALA A 38 37.45 -9.94 -15.19
N ALA A 39 38.01 -11.07 -14.77
CA ALA A 39 38.11 -11.41 -13.35
C ALA A 39 39.02 -10.44 -12.60
N ASP A 40 40.22 -10.16 -13.14
CA ASP A 40 41.17 -9.18 -12.57
C ASP A 40 40.54 -7.77 -12.48
N LEU A 41 39.77 -7.37 -13.50
CA LEU A 41 39.03 -6.10 -13.50
C LEU A 41 38.02 -6.04 -12.34
N MET A 42 37.30 -7.14 -12.08
CA MET A 42 36.31 -7.20 -11.00
C MET A 42 36.96 -7.16 -9.62
N GLU A 43 38.09 -7.85 -9.43
CA GLU A 43 38.90 -7.74 -8.20
C GLU A 43 39.42 -6.32 -8.00
N HIS A 44 39.93 -5.69 -9.06
CA HIS A 44 40.37 -4.30 -9.01
C HIS A 44 39.21 -3.35 -8.67
N ALA A 45 38.01 -3.55 -9.24
CA ALA A 45 36.84 -2.74 -8.95
C ALA A 45 36.41 -2.87 -7.47
N ALA A 46 36.40 -4.09 -6.92
CA ALA A 46 36.11 -4.32 -5.50
C ALA A 46 37.12 -3.61 -4.59
N ALA A 47 38.43 -3.73 -4.89
CA ALA A 47 39.48 -3.02 -4.14
C ALA A 47 39.33 -1.50 -4.25
N LYS A 48 39.13 -0.99 -5.47
CA LYS A 48 39.01 0.45 -5.76
C LYS A 48 37.83 1.10 -5.06
N TYR A 49 36.68 0.43 -5.02
CA TYR A 49 35.46 0.98 -4.41
C TYR A 49 35.28 0.60 -2.93
N THR A 50 36.21 -0.15 -2.33
CA THR A 50 36.16 -0.50 -0.90
C THR A 50 35.95 0.71 0.03
N PRO A 51 36.67 1.84 -0.12
CA PRO A 51 36.44 3.00 0.77
C PRO A 51 35.03 3.59 0.61
N LEU A 52 34.49 3.58 -0.61
CA LEU A 52 33.16 4.07 -0.92
C LEU A 52 32.08 3.14 -0.37
N ALA A 53 32.24 1.82 -0.52
CA ALA A 53 31.34 0.82 0.04
C ALA A 53 31.27 0.96 1.57
N ARG A 54 32.43 1.02 2.24
CA ARG A 54 32.52 1.20 3.70
C ARG A 54 31.86 2.49 4.18
N LYS A 55 31.96 3.58 3.42
CA LYS A 55 31.29 4.84 3.75
C LYS A 55 29.78 4.70 3.84
N HIS A 56 29.19 3.81 3.04
CA HIS A 56 27.76 3.56 2.95
C HIS A 56 27.31 2.27 3.65
N GLY A 57 28.19 1.63 4.45
CA GLY A 57 27.86 0.40 5.17
C GLY A 57 27.74 -0.86 4.30
N LEU A 58 28.25 -0.85 3.08
CA LEU A 58 28.10 -1.92 2.09
C LEU A 58 29.35 -2.82 2.01
N ASP A 59 29.15 -4.04 1.51
CA ASP A 59 30.25 -4.92 1.16
C ASP A 59 30.98 -4.42 -0.11
N PRO A 60 32.32 -4.53 -0.21
CA PRO A 60 33.04 -4.14 -1.42
C PRO A 60 32.54 -4.78 -2.71
N TRP A 61 32.04 -6.02 -2.66
CA TRP A 61 31.49 -6.72 -3.82
C TRP A 61 30.11 -6.23 -4.24
N GLU A 62 29.34 -5.60 -3.35
CA GLU A 62 28.10 -4.91 -3.72
C GLU A 62 28.41 -3.69 -4.60
N ALA A 63 29.42 -2.90 -4.22
CA ALA A 63 29.89 -1.77 -5.04
C ALA A 63 30.53 -2.24 -6.36
N ALA A 64 31.26 -3.36 -6.35
CA ALA A 64 31.80 -3.97 -7.56
C ALA A 64 30.69 -4.44 -8.51
N SER A 65 29.62 -5.04 -7.99
CA SER A 65 28.47 -5.48 -8.78
C SER A 65 27.76 -4.30 -9.45
N ALA A 66 27.61 -3.18 -8.74
CA ALA A 66 27.10 -1.93 -9.33
C ALA A 66 28.02 -1.40 -10.45
N ALA A 67 29.34 -1.52 -10.28
CA ALA A 67 30.30 -1.14 -11.31
C ALA A 67 30.17 -2.02 -12.57
N PHE A 68 30.02 -3.33 -12.38
CA PHE A 68 29.81 -4.31 -13.44
C PHE A 68 28.57 -4.01 -14.28
N ASP A 69 27.44 -3.69 -13.64
CA ASP A 69 26.21 -3.34 -14.36
C ASP A 69 26.41 -2.13 -15.27
N VAL A 70 27.17 -1.13 -14.80
CA VAL A 70 27.49 0.07 -15.57
C VAL A 70 28.47 -0.23 -16.70
N MET A 71 29.50 -1.05 -16.45
CA MET A 71 30.50 -1.47 -17.44
C MET A 71 29.87 -2.17 -18.66
N ARG A 72 28.74 -2.87 -18.46
CA ARG A 72 28.00 -3.53 -19.54
C ARG A 72 27.19 -2.57 -20.42
N THR A 73 26.96 -1.33 -19.97
CA THR A 73 26.19 -0.34 -20.73
C THR A 73 26.99 0.22 -21.90
N ARG A 74 26.28 0.67 -22.94
CA ARG A 74 26.90 1.41 -24.07
C ARG A 74 27.60 2.68 -23.58
N SER A 75 27.02 3.35 -22.58
CA SER A 75 27.52 4.61 -22.02
C SER A 75 28.94 4.46 -21.48
N ALA A 76 29.24 3.40 -20.73
CA ALA A 76 30.59 3.13 -20.24
C ALA A 76 31.58 2.90 -21.39
N ARG A 77 31.18 2.15 -22.44
CA ARG A 77 32.03 1.88 -23.61
C ARG A 77 32.35 3.13 -24.44
N THR A 78 31.39 4.04 -24.60
CA THR A 78 31.58 5.23 -25.46
C THR A 78 32.04 6.48 -24.71
N ALA A 79 32.05 6.47 -23.38
CA ALA A 79 32.39 7.64 -22.56
C ALA A 79 33.86 8.02 -22.69
N LYS A 80 34.22 9.30 -22.89
CA LYS A 80 35.62 9.76 -22.94
C LYS A 80 36.44 9.30 -21.72
N ASP A 81 35.82 9.27 -20.55
CA ASP A 81 36.37 8.67 -19.34
C ASP A 81 35.41 7.59 -18.77
N PRO A 82 35.62 6.29 -19.07
CA PRO A 82 34.78 5.22 -18.56
C PRO A 82 34.86 5.09 -17.04
N TRP A 83 36.04 5.30 -16.44
CA TRP A 83 36.20 5.22 -14.98
C TRP A 83 35.42 6.32 -14.26
N GLY A 84 35.39 7.53 -14.81
CA GLY A 84 34.56 8.62 -14.29
C GLY A 84 33.07 8.28 -14.30
N VAL A 85 32.56 7.74 -15.42
CA VAL A 85 31.15 7.34 -15.54
C VAL A 85 30.80 6.22 -14.56
N ILE A 86 31.64 5.18 -14.47
CA ILE A 86 31.43 4.06 -13.56
C ILE A 86 31.46 4.54 -12.11
N THR A 87 32.46 5.33 -11.72
CA THR A 87 32.58 5.83 -10.35
C THR A 87 31.39 6.69 -9.94
N HIS A 88 30.90 7.54 -10.85
CA HIS A 88 29.71 8.34 -10.59
C HIS A 88 28.46 7.47 -10.38
N ALA A 89 28.26 6.47 -11.23
CA ALA A 89 27.11 5.57 -11.12
C ALA A 89 27.18 4.64 -9.90
N VAL A 90 28.38 4.14 -9.55
CA VAL A 90 28.62 3.38 -8.31
C VAL A 90 28.28 4.23 -7.10
N ARG A 91 28.74 5.49 -7.05
CA ARG A 91 28.40 6.42 -5.95
C ARG A 91 26.89 6.60 -5.79
N ILE A 92 26.16 6.84 -6.89
CA ILE A 92 24.70 6.97 -6.85
C ILE A 92 24.06 5.68 -6.33
N THR A 93 24.60 4.52 -6.72
CA THR A 93 24.09 3.23 -6.30
C THR A 93 24.35 2.96 -4.83
N CYS A 94 25.56 3.21 -4.31
CA CYS A 94 25.83 3.08 -2.88
C CYS A 94 24.89 3.95 -2.01
N ILE A 95 24.61 5.19 -2.45
CA ILE A 95 23.65 6.07 -1.75
C ILE A 95 22.23 5.46 -1.78
N ALA A 96 21.82 4.90 -2.92
CA ALA A 96 20.51 4.28 -3.06
C ALA A 96 20.38 2.99 -2.23
N GLU A 97 21.44 2.20 -2.12
CA GLU A 97 21.50 0.99 -1.29
C GLU A 97 21.41 1.34 0.19
N GLU A 98 22.21 2.29 0.68
CA GLU A 98 22.11 2.79 2.06
C GLU A 98 20.69 3.29 2.36
N ARG A 99 20.09 4.06 1.43
CA ARG A 99 18.70 4.52 1.55
C ARG A 99 17.68 3.39 1.52
N ALA A 100 17.92 2.35 0.73
CA ALA A 100 17.02 1.20 0.65
C ALA A 100 17.04 0.38 1.94
N GLN A 101 18.23 0.18 2.51
CA GLN A 101 18.43 -0.47 3.81
C GLN A 101 17.80 0.33 4.94
N GLY A 102 18.00 1.66 4.94
CA GLY A 102 17.29 2.59 5.80
C GLY A 102 15.79 2.36 5.65
N LEU A 103 15.21 2.67 4.50
CA LEU A 103 13.76 2.61 4.26
C LEU A 103 13.12 1.22 4.23
N LEU A 104 13.88 0.14 4.48
CA LEU A 104 13.43 -1.26 4.39
C LEU A 104 12.68 -1.58 3.08
N CYS A 105 13.20 -1.07 1.97
CA CYS A 105 12.58 -1.23 0.65
C CYS A 105 13.58 -1.66 -0.41
N SER A 106 13.13 -1.87 -1.65
CA SER A 106 14.04 -2.19 -2.74
C SER A 106 14.83 -0.96 -3.21
N VAL A 107 16.04 -1.19 -3.72
CA VAL A 107 16.94 -0.15 -4.27
C VAL A 107 16.27 0.66 -5.39
N HIS A 108 15.50 -0.01 -6.24
CA HIS A 108 14.74 0.66 -7.31
C HIS A 108 13.67 1.61 -6.75
N GLN A 109 13.03 1.23 -5.64
CA GLN A 109 12.03 2.05 -4.96
C GLN A 109 12.69 3.22 -4.22
N ALA A 110 13.82 3.00 -3.54
CA ALA A 110 14.58 4.04 -2.84
C ALA A 110 15.05 5.18 -3.74
N ARG A 111 15.25 4.92 -5.04
CA ARG A 111 15.62 5.93 -6.05
C ARG A 111 14.49 6.90 -6.42
N ARG A 112 13.25 6.63 -6.01
CA ARG A 112 12.09 7.46 -6.38
C ARG A 112 12.02 8.69 -5.46
N PRO A 113 11.87 9.92 -6.00
CA PRO A 113 11.87 11.14 -5.18
C PRO A 113 10.84 11.14 -4.04
N HIS A 114 9.65 10.60 -4.28
CA HIS A 114 8.59 10.53 -3.26
C HIS A 114 8.86 9.49 -2.16
N VAL A 115 9.74 8.51 -2.40
CA VAL A 115 10.13 7.50 -1.40
C VAL A 115 11.34 7.98 -0.61
N SER A 116 12.34 8.56 -1.28
CA SER A 116 13.55 9.08 -0.63
C SER A 116 13.28 10.25 0.32
N ALA A 117 12.08 10.83 0.32
CA ALA A 117 11.68 11.91 1.22
C ALA A 117 11.34 11.41 2.64
N PHE A 118 11.09 10.11 2.82
CA PHE A 118 10.79 9.53 4.13
C PHE A 118 12.07 9.36 4.96
N HIS A 119 11.91 9.36 6.28
CA HIS A 119 12.97 9.02 7.21
C HIS A 119 13.14 7.50 7.36
N ASP A 120 14.28 7.09 7.88
CA ASP A 120 14.54 5.69 8.16
C ASP A 120 13.54 5.19 9.24
N PRO A 121 13.03 3.96 9.12
CA PRO A 121 12.10 3.34 10.04
C PRO A 121 12.80 3.07 11.36
N GLU A 122 12.37 3.79 12.37
CA GLU A 122 12.76 3.58 13.75
C GLU A 122 11.70 2.73 14.45
N ARG A 123 12.12 1.97 15.46
CA ARG A 123 11.17 1.32 16.35
C ARG A 123 10.43 2.37 17.16
N ILE A 124 9.14 2.13 17.40
CA ILE A 124 8.29 2.99 18.23
C ILE A 124 8.89 3.18 19.64
N SER A 125 9.59 2.18 20.18
CA SER A 125 10.22 2.23 21.51
C SER A 125 11.47 3.09 21.58
N ASP A 126 12.16 3.31 20.46
CA ASP A 126 13.50 3.91 20.43
C ASP A 126 13.43 5.44 20.28
N ARG A 127 12.22 6.00 20.19
CA ARG A 127 11.96 7.43 20.04
C ARG A 127 11.83 8.11 21.39
N GLU A 128 12.47 9.27 21.51
CA GLU A 128 12.30 10.15 22.68
C GLU A 128 10.92 10.81 22.70
N ASN A 129 10.31 11.05 21.53
CA ASN A 129 9.01 11.70 21.43
C ASN A 129 7.86 10.67 21.53
N PRO A 130 6.81 10.97 22.31
CA PRO A 130 5.63 10.11 22.42
C PRO A 130 4.93 9.93 21.07
N LEU A 131 4.27 8.78 20.89
CA LEU A 131 3.61 8.40 19.63
C LEU A 131 2.55 9.41 19.19
N THR A 132 1.97 10.12 20.15
CA THR A 132 1.03 11.22 19.96
C THR A 132 1.62 12.36 19.14
N ASP A 133 2.93 12.55 19.04
CA ASP A 133 3.47 13.76 18.41
C ASP A 133 3.69 13.62 16.89
N TYR A 134 3.49 12.41 16.34
CA TYR A 134 3.84 12.10 14.95
C TYR A 134 2.67 12.21 13.96
N HIS A 135 1.45 11.89 14.40
CA HIS A 135 0.29 11.87 13.53
C HIS A 135 -0.98 12.02 14.36
N GLU A 136 -1.87 12.88 13.89
CA GLU A 136 -3.18 13.20 14.49
C GLU A 136 -3.98 11.96 14.89
N ALA A 137 -3.95 10.92 14.05
CA ALA A 137 -4.62 9.63 14.34
C ALA A 137 -4.06 8.85 15.56
N PHE A 138 -2.86 9.18 16.04
CA PHE A 138 -2.28 8.65 17.28
C PHE A 138 -2.39 9.61 18.44
N HIS A 139 -2.93 10.82 18.22
CA HIS A 139 -3.29 11.69 19.32
C HIS A 139 -4.38 10.95 20.08
N ILE A 140 -4.10 10.62 21.33
CA ILE A 140 -5.18 10.43 22.29
C ILE A 140 -5.62 11.86 22.59
N THR A 141 -6.50 12.40 21.76
CA THR A 141 -7.42 13.40 22.24
C THR A 141 -8.23 12.69 23.32
N ASP A 142 -7.80 12.82 24.57
CA ASP A 142 -8.80 12.88 25.62
C ASP A 142 -9.78 13.95 25.13
N PRO A 143 -11.09 13.68 25.06
CA PRO A 143 -12.04 14.72 24.66
C PRO A 143 -12.03 15.94 25.59
N ASP A 144 -11.12 16.04 26.59
CA ASP A 144 -10.38 17.27 26.91
C ASP A 144 -9.17 17.00 27.85
N PRO A 145 -7.97 17.57 27.60
CA PRO A 145 -7.30 18.25 28.69
C PRO A 145 -6.54 19.50 28.19
N THR A 146 -7.10 20.68 28.47
CA THR A 146 -6.52 22.03 28.36
C THR A 146 -6.68 22.75 27.02
N GLU A 147 -7.92 23.14 26.72
CA GLU A 147 -8.19 24.58 26.62
C GLU A 147 -8.67 25.08 27.99
N ASP A 148 -8.44 26.36 28.32
CA ASP A 148 -8.71 26.95 29.64
C ASP A 148 -10.08 26.52 30.21
N PRO A 149 -10.24 26.25 31.53
CA PRO A 149 -11.47 25.68 32.11
C PRO A 149 -12.71 26.59 32.08
N ALA A 150 -12.71 27.63 31.26
CA ALA A 150 -13.73 28.66 31.23
C ALA A 150 -14.81 28.45 30.15
N ASP A 151 -14.55 27.76 29.03
CA ASP A 151 -15.40 27.90 27.83
C ASP A 151 -15.78 26.59 27.07
N HIS A 152 -15.69 25.39 27.66
CA HIS A 152 -16.29 24.19 27.04
C HIS A 152 -17.77 24.09 27.41
N ASP A 153 -18.63 24.57 26.51
CA ASP A 153 -20.09 24.52 26.63
C ASP A 153 -20.59 23.07 26.86
N GLU A 154 -21.37 22.85 27.92
CA GLU A 154 -22.05 21.57 28.25
C GLU A 154 -22.88 20.98 27.09
N ASP A 155 -23.17 21.80 26.08
CA ASP A 155 -23.91 21.43 24.88
C ASP A 155 -23.11 20.53 23.92
N ASP A 156 -21.78 20.66 23.83
CA ASP A 156 -20.99 19.90 22.84
C ASP A 156 -20.77 18.43 23.26
N GLN A 157 -20.53 18.19 24.55
CA GLN A 157 -20.48 16.84 25.12
C GLN A 157 -21.84 16.12 25.02
N ARG A 158 -22.95 16.85 25.19
CA ARG A 158 -24.29 16.30 24.95
C ARG A 158 -24.50 15.92 23.49
N ARG A 159 -24.06 16.76 22.54
CA ARG A 159 -24.20 16.50 21.09
C ARG A 159 -23.42 15.26 20.65
N GLU A 160 -22.19 15.07 21.13
CA GLU A 160 -21.39 13.90 20.77
C GLU A 160 -21.98 12.60 21.33
N TYR A 161 -22.39 12.61 22.61
CA TYR A 161 -23.08 11.48 23.23
C TYR A 161 -24.40 11.14 22.54
N ASP A 162 -25.17 12.16 22.15
CA ASP A 162 -26.43 12.00 21.40
C ASP A 162 -26.17 11.45 19.99
N THR A 163 -25.08 11.84 19.34
CA THR A 163 -24.67 11.34 18.01
C THR A 163 -24.26 9.86 18.07
N PHE A 164 -23.44 9.46 19.04
CA PHE A 164 -23.06 8.06 19.23
C PHE A 164 -24.26 7.16 19.57
N THR A 165 -25.14 7.66 20.44
CA THR A 165 -26.40 6.99 20.79
C THR A 165 -27.30 6.85 19.57
N THR A 166 -27.36 7.89 18.73
CA THR A 166 -28.13 7.87 17.48
C THR A 166 -27.57 6.84 16.50
N ALA A 167 -26.26 6.87 16.22
CA ALA A 167 -25.62 5.91 15.31
C ALA A 167 -25.87 4.45 15.74
N THR A 168 -25.72 4.14 17.03
CA THR A 168 -25.99 2.81 17.59
C THR A 168 -27.44 2.38 17.36
N ARG A 169 -28.41 3.28 17.57
CA ARG A 169 -29.84 2.99 17.33
C ARG A 169 -30.13 2.75 15.85
N LEU A 170 -29.52 3.51 14.94
CA LEU A 170 -29.70 3.34 13.50
C LEU A 170 -29.16 1.99 13.01
N VAL A 171 -28.02 1.54 13.57
CA VAL A 171 -27.46 0.22 13.28
C VAL A 171 -28.39 -0.88 13.78
N GLU A 172 -28.90 -0.77 15.01
CA GLU A 172 -29.87 -1.74 15.55
C GLU A 172 -31.17 -1.77 14.74
N ASP A 173 -31.66 -0.63 14.26
CA ASP A 173 -32.84 -0.57 13.37
C ASP A 173 -32.56 -1.25 12.02
N ALA A 174 -31.36 -1.10 11.45
CA ALA A 174 -30.95 -1.80 10.23
C ALA A 174 -30.85 -3.32 10.45
N ILE A 175 -30.28 -3.76 11.58
CA ILE A 175 -30.21 -5.18 11.97
C ILE A 175 -31.63 -5.75 12.14
N ALA A 176 -32.51 -5.03 12.84
CA ALA A 176 -33.90 -5.42 13.02
C ALA A 176 -34.62 -5.54 11.68
N PHE A 177 -34.41 -4.60 10.76
CA PHE A 177 -34.97 -4.64 9.41
C PHE A 177 -34.56 -5.90 8.66
N VAL A 178 -33.26 -6.18 8.57
CA VAL A 178 -32.73 -7.36 7.85
C VAL A 178 -33.23 -8.67 8.51
N THR A 179 -33.29 -8.71 9.84
CA THR A 179 -33.83 -9.87 10.58
C THR A 179 -35.31 -10.11 10.28
N MET A 180 -36.12 -9.06 10.12
CA MET A 180 -37.53 -9.19 9.73
C MET A 180 -37.70 -9.77 8.32
N MET A 181 -36.70 -9.60 7.44
CA MET A 181 -36.64 -10.20 6.09
C MET A 181 -36.22 -11.68 6.11
N LYS A 182 -36.31 -12.34 7.27
CA LYS A 182 -35.99 -13.77 7.50
C LYS A 182 -34.52 -14.14 7.38
N TRP A 183 -33.62 -13.17 7.42
CA TRP A 183 -32.19 -13.45 7.59
C TRP A 183 -31.93 -14.00 9.00
N PRO A 184 -31.03 -14.99 9.18
CA PRO A 184 -30.64 -15.46 10.50
C PRO A 184 -30.14 -14.28 11.38
N PRO A 185 -30.62 -14.12 12.64
CA PRO A 185 -30.30 -12.93 13.45
C PRO A 185 -28.80 -12.68 13.66
N ALA A 186 -28.03 -13.74 13.91
CA ALA A 186 -26.58 -13.65 14.06
C ALA A 186 -25.89 -13.19 12.76
N LEU A 187 -26.39 -13.66 11.62
CA LEU A 187 -25.87 -13.30 10.31
C LEU A 187 -26.23 -11.86 9.94
N ALA A 188 -27.48 -11.46 10.15
CA ALA A 188 -27.95 -10.11 9.92
C ALA A 188 -27.11 -9.10 10.73
N ARG A 189 -26.87 -9.39 12.01
CA ARG A 189 -26.00 -8.56 12.87
C ARG A 189 -24.59 -8.48 12.31
N ALA A 190 -23.91 -9.63 12.14
CA ALA A 190 -22.52 -9.65 11.70
C ALA A 190 -22.32 -8.98 10.33
N ALA A 191 -23.26 -9.17 9.40
CA ALA A 191 -23.21 -8.55 8.08
C ALA A 191 -23.41 -7.03 8.14
N VAL A 192 -24.41 -6.54 8.89
CA VAL A 192 -24.67 -5.09 9.01
C VAL A 192 -23.52 -4.40 9.75
N GLU A 193 -23.04 -4.97 10.86
CA GLU A 193 -21.89 -4.43 11.61
C GLU A 193 -20.63 -4.37 10.74
N HIS A 194 -20.36 -5.41 9.95
CA HIS A 194 -19.22 -5.40 9.02
C HIS A 194 -19.36 -4.30 7.97
N VAL A 195 -20.55 -4.11 7.39
CA VAL A 195 -20.81 -3.02 6.43
C VAL A 195 -20.62 -1.66 7.08
N CYS A 196 -21.09 -1.46 8.31
CA CYS A 196 -20.90 -0.21 9.06
C CYS A 196 -19.43 0.04 9.39
N GLN A 197 -18.67 -1.00 9.76
CA GLN A 197 -17.24 -0.91 10.04
C GLN A 197 -16.45 -0.52 8.79
N GLU A 198 -16.75 -1.14 7.65
CA GLU A 198 -16.12 -0.77 6.37
C GLU A 198 -16.56 0.61 5.88
N LEU A 199 -17.80 1.03 6.17
CA LEU A 199 -18.25 2.40 5.88
C LEU A 199 -17.49 3.43 6.72
N ALA A 200 -17.28 3.17 8.02
CA ALA A 200 -16.49 4.02 8.90
C ALA A 200 -15.03 4.13 8.45
N ARG A 201 -14.42 3.00 8.05
CA ARG A 201 -13.05 2.96 7.53
C ARG A 201 -12.89 3.68 6.19
N ALA A 202 -13.84 3.50 5.27
CA ALA A 202 -13.71 3.98 3.91
C ALA A 202 -14.09 5.46 3.74
N GLY A 203 -14.78 6.07 4.72
CA GLY A 203 -15.18 7.48 4.76
C GLY A 203 -16.23 7.90 3.72
N THR A 204 -16.43 7.11 2.66
CA THR A 204 -17.47 7.34 1.65
C THR A 204 -18.19 6.04 1.30
N ARG A 205 -19.48 6.18 1.00
CA ARG A 205 -20.35 5.07 0.60
C ARG A 205 -19.88 4.35 -0.67
N ARG A 206 -19.34 5.09 -1.64
CA ARG A 206 -18.85 4.55 -2.91
C ARG A 206 -17.61 3.69 -2.70
N THR A 207 -16.66 4.17 -1.89
CA THR A 207 -15.44 3.42 -1.57
C THR A 207 -15.78 2.18 -0.73
N ALA A 208 -16.68 2.30 0.24
CA ALA A 208 -17.16 1.17 1.04
C ALA A 208 -17.81 0.08 0.17
N TYR A 209 -18.73 0.44 -0.73
CA TYR A 209 -19.37 -0.52 -1.64
C TYR A 209 -18.35 -1.24 -2.54
N GLU A 210 -17.37 -0.51 -3.07
CA GLU A 210 -16.31 -1.06 -3.93
C GLU A 210 -15.36 -2.01 -3.18
N ALA A 211 -15.11 -1.77 -1.89
CA ALA A 211 -14.34 -2.66 -1.03
C ALA A 211 -15.14 -3.93 -0.70
N LEU A 212 -16.36 -3.76 -0.16
CA LEU A 212 -17.23 -4.86 0.27
C LEU A 212 -17.62 -5.81 -0.87
N ARG A 213 -17.82 -5.31 -2.10
CA ARG A 213 -18.12 -6.19 -3.25
C ARG A 213 -16.95 -7.07 -3.67
N ARG A 214 -15.71 -6.67 -3.35
CA ARG A 214 -14.48 -7.42 -3.67
C ARG A 214 -14.05 -8.32 -2.51
N ASP A 215 -14.63 -8.14 -1.33
CA ASP A 215 -14.28 -8.91 -0.14
C ASP A 215 -14.87 -10.32 -0.21
N LYS A 216 -14.05 -11.24 -0.71
CA LYS A 216 -14.35 -12.68 -0.72
C LYS A 216 -14.18 -13.32 0.65
N HIS A 217 -13.39 -12.72 1.53
CA HIS A 217 -13.11 -13.25 2.86
C HIS A 217 -14.33 -13.07 3.77
N ALA A 218 -14.94 -11.89 3.76
CA ALA A 218 -16.17 -11.62 4.49
C ALA A 218 -17.32 -12.54 4.04
N GLN A 219 -17.46 -12.77 2.74
CA GLN A 219 -18.47 -13.70 2.20
C GLN A 219 -18.27 -15.13 2.71
N ALA A 220 -17.02 -15.62 2.74
CA ALA A 220 -16.69 -16.94 3.25
C ALA A 220 -16.88 -17.08 4.76
N LEU A 221 -16.52 -16.04 5.53
CA LEU A 221 -16.68 -16.04 6.99
C LEU A 221 -18.14 -16.03 7.42
N LEU A 222 -18.98 -15.29 6.68
CA LEU A 222 -20.41 -15.16 6.94
C LEU A 222 -21.23 -16.30 6.32
N ASP A 223 -20.63 -17.15 5.48
CA ASP A 223 -21.31 -18.21 4.72
C ASP A 223 -22.50 -17.68 3.90
N ILE A 224 -22.28 -16.59 3.16
CA ILE A 224 -23.31 -15.92 2.33
C ILE A 224 -22.97 -16.10 0.84
N GLU A 225 -23.98 -16.45 0.04
CA GLU A 225 -23.88 -16.46 -1.42
C GLU A 225 -23.61 -15.06 -2.00
N ALA A 226 -22.84 -14.98 -3.09
CA ALA A 226 -22.43 -13.71 -3.70
C ALA A 226 -23.62 -12.82 -4.12
N ASP A 227 -24.70 -13.43 -4.60
CA ASP A 227 -25.91 -12.70 -5.01
C ASP A 227 -26.60 -12.07 -3.81
N SER A 228 -26.81 -12.85 -2.74
CA SER A 228 -27.37 -12.38 -1.47
C SER A 228 -26.54 -11.26 -0.85
N TRP A 229 -25.22 -11.39 -0.88
CA TRP A 229 -24.29 -10.34 -0.43
C TRP A 229 -24.46 -9.06 -1.24
N SER A 230 -24.48 -9.16 -2.58
CA SER A 230 -24.64 -7.99 -3.45
C SER A 230 -25.97 -7.25 -3.24
N ILE A 231 -27.05 -8.00 -2.97
CA ILE A 231 -28.38 -7.45 -2.69
C ILE A 231 -28.38 -6.73 -1.33
N LEU A 232 -27.78 -7.33 -0.31
CA LEU A 232 -27.66 -6.71 1.01
C LEU A 232 -26.87 -5.40 0.93
N LEU A 233 -25.74 -5.37 0.20
CA LEU A 233 -24.94 -4.16 0.01
C LEU A 233 -25.73 -3.05 -0.67
N LYS A 234 -26.47 -3.37 -1.74
CA LYS A 234 -27.34 -2.40 -2.44
C LYS A 234 -28.49 -1.91 -1.55
N ALA A 235 -29.03 -2.77 -0.68
CA ALA A 235 -30.09 -2.38 0.24
C ALA A 235 -29.58 -1.45 1.35
N LEU A 236 -28.43 -1.77 1.97
CA LEU A 236 -27.87 -0.98 3.07
C LEU A 236 -27.26 0.34 2.61
N LEU A 237 -26.46 0.29 1.54
CA LEU A 237 -25.70 1.44 1.02
C LEU A 237 -26.43 2.18 -0.12
N GLY A 238 -27.46 1.57 -0.71
CA GLY A 238 -28.15 2.14 -1.87
C GLY A 238 -27.46 1.82 -3.20
N HIS A 239 -28.18 2.02 -4.29
CA HIS A 239 -27.66 1.73 -5.63
C HIS A 239 -26.50 2.69 -6.01
N PRO A 240 -25.35 2.19 -6.52
CA PRO A 240 -24.17 3.01 -6.80
C PRO A 240 -24.33 3.93 -8.03
N HIS A 241 -25.38 3.75 -8.82
CA HIS A 241 -25.56 4.46 -10.07
C HIS A 241 -26.13 5.88 -9.84
N PRO A 242 -25.48 6.96 -10.34
CA PRO A 242 -25.84 8.35 -10.03
C PRO A 242 -27.30 8.73 -10.30
N ALA A 243 -27.90 8.17 -11.36
CA ALA A 243 -29.29 8.45 -11.72
C ALA A 243 -30.32 8.08 -10.63
N TYR A 244 -29.98 7.18 -9.70
CA TYR A 244 -30.87 6.79 -8.61
C TYR A 244 -30.58 7.54 -7.31
N ALA A 245 -29.57 8.42 -7.24
CA ALA A 245 -29.12 9.04 -6.00
C ALA A 245 -30.23 9.79 -5.22
N ALA A 246 -31.22 10.34 -5.93
CA ALA A 246 -32.35 11.04 -5.34
C ALA A 246 -33.55 10.13 -4.98
N THR A 247 -33.55 8.85 -5.36
CA THR A 247 -34.64 7.90 -5.11
C THR A 247 -34.43 7.10 -3.82
N SER A 248 -35.50 6.48 -3.31
CA SER A 248 -35.43 5.56 -2.17
C SER A 248 -34.41 4.43 -2.40
N THR A 249 -34.35 3.90 -3.62
CA THR A 249 -33.41 2.85 -4.06
C THR A 249 -31.95 3.30 -4.04
N GLY A 250 -31.67 4.56 -4.37
CA GLY A 250 -30.30 5.07 -4.36
C GLY A 250 -29.84 5.63 -3.03
N ARG A 251 -30.72 5.84 -2.05
CA ARG A 251 -30.35 6.30 -0.70
C ARG A 251 -29.86 5.16 0.20
N GLY A 252 -30.49 3.98 0.14
CA GLY A 252 -30.13 2.83 0.99
C GLY A 252 -30.66 2.99 2.42
N ILE A 253 -30.77 1.88 3.16
CA ILE A 253 -31.36 1.81 4.51
C ILE A 253 -30.62 2.74 5.48
N LEU A 254 -29.28 2.71 5.51
CA LEU A 254 -28.50 3.48 6.49
C LEU A 254 -28.69 4.99 6.33
N HIS A 255 -28.72 5.48 5.09
CA HIS A 255 -28.97 6.89 4.83
C HIS A 255 -30.42 7.28 5.13
N ARG A 256 -31.38 6.42 4.81
CA ARG A 256 -32.82 6.64 5.09
C ARG A 256 -33.08 6.76 6.59
N LEU A 257 -32.52 5.84 7.38
CA LEU A 257 -32.59 5.91 8.84
C LEU A 257 -31.92 7.20 9.36
N LEU A 258 -30.75 7.57 8.82
CA LEU A 258 -30.02 8.77 9.23
C LEU A 258 -30.81 10.07 8.98
N ILE A 259 -31.57 10.16 7.88
CA ILE A 259 -32.44 11.33 7.61
C ILE A 259 -33.77 11.30 8.37
N GLY A 260 -33.93 10.37 9.33
CA GLY A 260 -35.08 10.27 10.22
C GLY A 260 -36.22 9.39 9.71
N GLU A 261 -36.01 8.60 8.66
CA GLU A 261 -37.03 7.64 8.22
C GLU A 261 -37.17 6.51 9.23
N THR A 262 -38.41 6.21 9.64
CA THR A 262 -38.65 5.15 10.64
C THR A 262 -38.57 3.75 10.03
N LEU A 263 -38.27 2.75 10.86
CA LEU A 263 -38.34 1.34 10.48
C LEU A 263 -39.68 0.93 9.85
N ARG A 264 -40.80 1.51 10.32
CA ARG A 264 -42.14 1.28 9.75
C ARG A 264 -42.28 1.81 8.32
N ALA A 265 -41.60 2.91 7.99
CA ALA A 265 -41.61 3.48 6.65
C ALA A 265 -40.78 2.61 5.69
N LEU A 266 -39.64 2.08 6.14
CA LEU A 266 -38.86 1.10 5.37
C LEU A 266 -39.66 -0.15 5.04
N LEU A 267 -40.48 -0.64 5.98
CA LEU A 267 -41.33 -1.82 5.76
C LEU A 267 -42.47 -1.60 4.75
N ARG A 268 -42.78 -0.36 4.38
CA ARG A 268 -43.76 -0.04 3.32
C ARG A 268 -43.16 -0.06 1.92
N ASP A 269 -41.83 -0.12 1.82
CA ASP A 269 -41.13 -0.26 0.54
C ASP A 269 -41.17 -1.73 0.10
N GLU A 270 -42.22 -2.10 -0.64
CA GLU A 270 -42.48 -3.48 -1.04
C GLU A 270 -41.33 -4.08 -1.87
N ASP A 271 -40.71 -3.28 -2.74
CA ASP A 271 -39.58 -3.71 -3.56
C ASP A 271 -38.35 -4.02 -2.69
N LEU A 272 -38.05 -3.17 -1.71
CA LEU A 272 -36.96 -3.39 -0.75
C LEU A 272 -37.20 -4.66 0.08
N VAL A 273 -38.42 -4.81 0.60
CA VAL A 273 -38.85 -5.96 1.42
C VAL A 273 -38.76 -7.26 0.60
N LEU A 274 -39.31 -7.26 -0.62
CA LEU A 274 -39.31 -8.42 -1.50
C LEU A 274 -37.89 -8.83 -1.88
N THR A 275 -37.06 -7.86 -2.30
CA THR A 275 -35.69 -8.12 -2.76
C THR A 275 -34.84 -8.72 -1.63
N LEU A 276 -34.89 -8.14 -0.43
CA LEU A 276 -34.13 -8.65 0.71
C LEU A 276 -34.66 -10.00 1.23
N SER A 277 -35.98 -10.22 1.17
CA SER A 277 -36.59 -11.49 1.58
C SER A 277 -36.23 -12.63 0.63
N LEU A 278 -36.19 -12.38 -0.69
CA LEU A 278 -35.76 -13.35 -1.69
C LEU A 278 -34.26 -13.65 -1.59
N ALA A 279 -33.46 -12.67 -1.18
CA ALA A 279 -32.03 -12.79 -0.98
C ALA A 279 -31.64 -13.46 0.36
N ALA A 280 -32.59 -13.72 1.25
CA ALA A 280 -32.29 -14.32 2.54
C ALA A 280 -31.62 -15.70 2.35
N PRO A 281 -30.43 -15.91 2.93
CA PRO A 281 -29.73 -17.17 2.76
C PRO A 281 -30.58 -18.29 3.37
N ARG A 282 -30.88 -19.30 2.55
CA ARG A 282 -31.55 -20.51 3.03
C ARG A 282 -30.57 -21.18 3.97
N ARG A 283 -30.99 -21.51 5.19
CA ARG A 283 -30.19 -22.33 6.11
C ARG A 283 -29.65 -23.52 5.33
N GLY A 284 -28.35 -23.51 5.04
CA GLY A 284 -27.67 -24.61 4.38
C GLY A 284 -27.81 -25.83 5.26
N GLY A 285 -28.76 -26.70 4.91
CA GLY A 285 -28.60 -28.10 5.21
C GLY A 285 -27.34 -28.56 4.52
N TYR A 286 -26.42 -29.12 5.30
CA TYR A 286 -25.26 -29.86 4.84
C TYR A 286 -25.58 -30.63 3.55
N ARG A 287 -24.86 -30.32 2.48
CA ARG A 287 -24.64 -31.22 1.35
C ARG A 287 -23.15 -31.28 1.08
#